data_AF-A0A9C9UAA9-F1
#
_entry.id   AF-A0A9C9UAA9-F1
#
_cell.length_a   1.000
_cell.length_b   1.000
_cell.length_c   1.000
_cell.angle_alpha   90.00
_cell.angle_beta   90.00
_cell.angle_gamma   90.00
#
_symmetry.space_group_name_H-M   'P 1'
#
loop_
_entity.id
_entity.type
_entity.pdbx_description
1 polymer ?
#
loop_
_entity_poly.entity_id
_entity_poly.type
_entity_poly.pdbx_seq_one_letter_code
_entity_poly.pdbx_strand_id
1 'polypeptide(L)'
;MNPFSWLGRKIIDWLIREDGPSGVPQCDFERLGFEIRPCDVLLVEGRARVSEVIKTITQSQWTHSALYLGRLHDIEDESVREHVSWLY
;
A
#
# COMPACT_ATOMS: atom_id res chain seq x y z
N MET A 1 -33.44 -6.33 3.29
CA MET A 1 -32.09 -6.21 3.89
C MET A 1 -31.59 -7.62 4.19
N ASN A 2 -30.51 -8.07 3.55
CA ASN A 2 -30.02 -9.45 3.71
C ASN A 2 -29.10 -9.53 4.95
N PRO A 3 -29.49 -10.19 6.04
CA PRO A 3 -28.74 -10.20 7.30
C PRO A 3 -27.32 -10.75 7.15
N PHE A 4 -27.09 -11.69 6.22
CA PHE A 4 -25.75 -12.22 5.92
C PHE A 4 -24.83 -11.17 5.31
N SER A 5 -25.35 -10.32 4.42
CA SER A 5 -24.57 -9.23 3.81
C SER A 5 -24.19 -8.16 4.83
N TRP A 6 -25.06 -7.90 5.81
CA TRP A 6 -24.79 -6.97 6.90
C TRP A 6 -23.69 -7.49 7.83
N LEU A 7 -23.77 -8.78 8.20
CA LEU A 7 -22.75 -9.42 9.03
C LEU A 7 -21.39 -9.46 8.32
N GLY A 8 -21.37 -9.85 7.05
CA GLY A 8 -20.15 -9.87 6.23
C GLY A 8 -19.50 -8.50 6.16
N ARG A 9 -20.28 -7.44 5.93
CA ARG A 9 -19.77 -6.06 5.88
C ARG A 9 -19.16 -5.64 7.22
N LYS A 10 -19.79 -5.97 8.34
CA LYS A 10 -19.24 -5.70 9.68
C LYS A 10 -17.91 -6.40 9.93
N ILE A 11 -17.76 -7.65 9.47
CA ILE A 11 -16.51 -8.39 9.58
C ILE A 11 -15.42 -7.77 8.70
N ILE A 12 -15.75 -7.41 7.46
CA ILE A 12 -14.83 -6.75 6.53
C ILE A 12 -14.34 -5.42 7.11
N ASP A 13 -15.26 -4.58 7.58
CA ASP A 13 -14.93 -3.29 8.20
C ASP A 13 -14.03 -3.47 9.42
N TRP A 14 -14.23 -4.53 10.19
CA TRP A 14 -13.38 -4.86 11.33
C TRP A 14 -12.00 -5.36 10.91
N LEU A 15 -11.89 -6.18 9.86
CA LEU A 15 -10.62 -6.73 9.35
C LEU A 15 -9.72 -5.67 8.70
N ILE A 16 -10.33 -4.74 7.95
CA ILE A 16 -9.64 -3.70 7.19
C ILE A 16 -9.24 -2.52 8.07
N ARG A 17 -9.84 -2.38 9.26
CA ARG A 17 -9.47 -1.33 10.21
C ARG A 17 -7.98 -1.40 10.53
N GLU A 18 -7.28 -0.33 10.19
CA GLU A 18 -5.87 -0.12 10.53
C GLU A 18 -5.74 0.35 11.98
N ASP A 19 -4.77 -0.23 12.69
CA ASP A 19 -4.34 0.29 13.98
C ASP A 19 -3.39 1.49 13.78
N GLY A 20 -3.29 2.34 14.81
CA GLY A 20 -2.46 3.55 14.76
C GLY A 20 -0.99 3.22 14.46
N PRO A 21 -0.19 4.22 14.01
CA PRO A 21 1.21 4.00 13.68
C PRO A 21 1.95 3.38 14.88
N SER A 22 2.47 2.16 14.69
CA SER A 22 3.29 1.49 15.68
C SER A 22 4.78 1.69 15.38
N GLY A 23 5.53 2.09 16.39
CA GLY A 23 7.00 2.12 16.35
C GLY A 23 7.65 3.25 15.54
N VAL A 24 8.98 3.19 15.53
CA VAL A 24 9.84 4.03 14.70
C VAL A 24 9.94 3.39 13.31
N PRO A 25 9.88 4.15 12.20
CA PRO A 25 10.12 3.61 10.86
C PRO A 25 11.42 2.79 10.82
N GLN A 26 11.35 1.56 10.33
CA GLN A 26 12.52 0.69 10.21
C GLN A 26 13.40 1.05 9.01
N CYS A 27 12.96 1.96 8.15
CA CYS A 27 13.69 2.46 7.01
C CYS A 27 13.82 3.99 7.08
N ASP A 28 14.94 4.49 6.53
CA ASP A 28 15.12 5.90 6.24
C ASP A 28 14.28 6.24 5.00
N PHE A 29 13.12 6.84 5.22
CA PHE A 29 12.18 7.16 4.16
C PHE A 29 12.74 8.18 3.17
N GLU A 30 13.51 9.17 3.64
CA GLU A 30 14.08 10.20 2.76
C GLU A 30 15.11 9.58 1.83
N ARG A 31 15.99 8.73 2.37
CA ARG A 31 16.97 8.01 1.58
C ARG A 31 16.33 7.05 0.58
N LEU A 32 15.31 6.30 1.01
CA LEU A 32 14.56 5.40 0.12
C LEU A 32 13.90 6.17 -1.02
N GLY A 33 13.26 7.31 -0.73
CA GLY A 33 12.61 8.16 -1.73
C GLY A 33 13.58 8.78 -2.74
N PHE A 34 14.84 9.00 -2.33
CA PHE A 34 15.91 9.46 -3.22
C PHE A 34 16.49 8.35 -4.09
N GLU A 35 16.68 7.15 -3.52
CA GLU A 35 17.35 6.04 -4.20
C GLU A 35 16.43 5.20 -5.11
N ILE A 36 15.10 5.25 -4.88
CA ILE A 36 14.12 4.45 -5.62
C ILE A 36 14.12 4.71 -7.14
N ARG A 37 13.95 3.65 -7.92
CA ARG A 37 13.95 3.68 -9.39
C ARG A 37 12.71 3.03 -9.97
N PRO A 38 12.26 3.46 -11.17
CA PRO A 38 11.20 2.77 -11.89
C PRO A 38 11.47 1.26 -11.96
N CYS A 39 10.41 0.47 -11.77
CA CYS A 39 10.41 -0.99 -11.66
C CYS A 39 10.88 -1.57 -10.30
N ASP A 40 11.24 -0.74 -9.32
CA ASP A 40 11.45 -1.23 -7.95
C ASP A 40 10.12 -1.68 -7.32
N VAL A 41 10.18 -2.73 -6.50
CA VAL A 41 9.03 -3.22 -5.73
C VAL A 41 9.20 -2.83 -4.28
N LEU A 42 8.31 -1.95 -3.81
CA LEU A 42 8.21 -1.56 -2.41
C LEU A 42 7.43 -2.63 -1.64
N LEU A 43 7.96 -3.05 -0.51
CA LEU A 43 7.29 -3.96 0.43
C LEU A 43 6.83 -3.16 1.65
N VAL A 44 5.58 -3.38 2.05
CA VAL A 44 4.96 -2.62 3.14
C VAL A 44 4.40 -3.57 4.21
N GLU A 45 4.77 -3.26 5.45
CA GLU A 45 4.16 -3.86 6.63
C GLU A 45 2.82 -3.19 6.91
N GLY A 46 1.74 -3.91 6.66
CA GLY A 46 0.38 -3.46 6.92
C GLY A 46 0.05 -3.54 8.40
N ARG A 47 -0.86 -2.68 8.83
CA ARG A 47 -1.26 -2.51 10.23
C ARG A 47 -2.73 -2.86 10.49
N ALA A 48 -3.40 -3.42 9.49
CA ALA A 48 -4.77 -3.90 9.65
C ALA A 48 -4.77 -5.29 10.27
N ARG A 49 -5.91 -5.71 10.84
CA ARG A 49 -6.04 -7.08 11.39
C ARG A 49 -5.81 -8.14 10.33
N VAL A 50 -6.23 -7.89 9.09
CA VAL A 50 -5.92 -8.77 7.96
C VAL A 50 -4.42 -8.86 7.67
N SER A 51 -3.65 -7.80 7.93
CA SER A 51 -2.19 -7.80 7.78
C SER A 51 -1.53 -8.78 8.74
N GLU A 52 -1.98 -8.85 9.99
CA GLU A 52 -1.47 -9.85 10.96
C GLU A 52 -1.74 -11.29 10.52
N VAL A 53 -2.89 -11.54 9.90
CA VAL A 53 -3.20 -12.86 9.30
C VAL A 53 -2.23 -13.17 8.16
N ILE A 54 -1.99 -12.23 7.26
CA ILE A 54 -1.03 -12.40 6.15
C ILE A 54 0.36 -12.69 6.70
N LYS A 55 0.87 -11.87 7.64
CA LYS A 55 2.19 -12.06 8.28
C LYS A 55 2.34 -13.46 8.85
N THR A 56 1.33 -13.89 9.59
CA THR A 56 1.30 -15.20 10.25
C THR A 56 1.32 -16.34 9.24
N ILE A 57 0.54 -16.27 8.17
CA ILE A 57 0.49 -17.33 7.16
C ILE A 57 1.77 -17.37 6.33
N THR A 58 2.28 -16.21 5.90
CA THR A 58 3.46 -16.14 5.03
C THR A 58 4.78 -16.23 5.77
N GLN A 59 4.77 -16.17 7.12
CA GLN A 59 5.96 -16.10 7.96
C GLN A 59 6.90 -14.95 7.51
N SER A 60 6.32 -13.80 7.17
CA SER A 60 7.00 -12.63 6.61
C SER A 60 6.41 -11.36 7.20
N GLN A 61 7.20 -10.31 7.34
CA GLN A 61 6.70 -8.99 7.78
C GLN A 61 5.93 -8.26 6.67
N TRP A 62 6.12 -8.67 5.41
CA TRP A 62 5.56 -7.97 4.25
C TRP A 62 4.15 -8.46 3.95
N THR A 63 3.21 -7.52 3.88
CA THR A 63 1.79 -7.83 3.66
C THR A 63 1.22 -7.20 2.40
N HIS A 64 1.86 -6.12 1.94
CA HIS A 64 1.51 -5.42 0.73
C HIS A 64 2.78 -5.22 -0.09
N SER A 65 2.60 -5.08 -1.40
CA SER A 65 3.64 -4.68 -2.33
C SER A 65 3.11 -3.62 -3.28
N ALA A 66 3.98 -2.73 -3.73
CA ALA A 66 3.68 -1.73 -4.73
C ALA A 66 4.82 -1.66 -5.74
N LEU A 67 4.48 -1.60 -7.03
CA LEU A 67 5.45 -1.37 -8.10
C LEU A 67 5.61 0.14 -8.28
N TYR A 68 6.84 0.63 -8.15
CA TYR A 68 7.13 2.03 -8.41
C TYR A 68 7.27 2.28 -9.91
N LEU A 69 6.40 3.14 -10.44
CA LEU A 69 6.35 3.45 -11.88
C LEU A 69 7.20 4.68 -12.27
N GLY A 70 7.71 5.44 -11.30
CA GLY A 70 8.38 6.72 -11.56
C GLY A 70 7.54 7.92 -11.12
N ARG A 71 8.08 9.12 -11.36
CA ARG A 71 7.44 10.40 -11.03
C ARG A 71 6.78 10.99 -12.27
N LEU A 72 5.77 11.84 -12.07
CA LEU A 72 5.09 12.53 -13.19
C LEU A 72 6.07 13.26 -14.13
N HIS A 73 7.12 13.87 -13.58
CA HIS A 73 8.14 14.57 -14.39
C HIS A 73 9.08 13.64 -15.15
N ASP A 74 9.12 12.34 -14.82
CA ASP A 74 9.92 11.35 -15.56
C ASP A 74 9.21 10.90 -16.85
N ILE A 75 7.93 11.26 -17.03
CA ILE A 75 7.16 10.93 -18.22
C ILE A 75 7.57 11.88 -19.36
N GLU A 76 8.32 11.38 -20.34
CA GLU A 76 8.80 12.17 -21.48
C GLU A 76 7.65 12.71 -22.37
N ASP A 77 6.65 11.87 -22.64
CA ASP A 77 5.50 12.23 -23.48
C ASP A 77 4.56 13.18 -22.74
N GLU A 78 4.43 14.42 -23.25
CA GLU A 78 3.59 15.46 -22.65
C GLU A 78 2.11 15.05 -22.58
N SER A 79 1.58 14.39 -23.63
CA SER A 79 0.18 13.99 -23.67
C SER A 79 -0.14 12.91 -22.63
N VAL A 80 0.80 11.98 -22.42
CA VAL A 80 0.70 10.96 -21.38
C VAL A 80 0.80 11.61 -20.00
N ARG A 81 1.73 12.55 -19.82
CA ARG A 81 1.91 13.27 -18.56
C ARG A 81 0.67 14.05 -18.17
N GLU A 82 0.07 14.79 -19.09
CA GLU A 82 -1.19 15.51 -18.89
C GLU A 82 -2.33 14.56 -18.53
N HIS A 83 -2.43 13.43 -19.23
CA HIS A 83 -3.46 12.43 -18.96
C HIS A 83 -3.33 11.82 -17.56
N VAL A 84 -2.13 11.43 -17.16
CA VAL A 84 -1.87 10.85 -15.82
C VAL A 84 -2.09 11.90 -14.74
N SER A 85 -1.65 13.15 -14.95
CA SER A 85 -1.87 14.27 -14.02
C SER A 85 -3.33 14.66 -13.85
N TRP A 86 -4.21 14.32 -14.79
CA TRP A 86 -5.65 14.55 -14.65
C TRP A 86 -6.34 13.46 -13.81
N LEU A 87 -5.80 12.24 -13.79
CA LEU A 87 -6.37 11.10 -13.06
C LEU A 87 -6.04 11.09 -11.56
N TYR A 88 -4.95 11.75 -11.16
CA TYR A 88 -4.41 11.76 -9.79
C TYR A 88 -4.09 13.18 -9.31
#